data_AF-A0A1J8QYC4-F1
#
_entry.id   AF-A0A1J8QYC4-F1
#
_cell.length_a   1.000
_cell.length_b   1.000
_cell.length_c   1.000
_cell.angle_alpha   90.00
_cell.angle_beta   90.00
_cell.angle_gamma   90.00
#
_symmetry.space_group_name_H-M   'P 1'
#
loop_
_entity.id
_entity.type
_entity.pdbx_description
1 polymer ?
#
loop_
_entity_poly.entity_id
_entity_poly.type
_entity_poly.pdbx_seq_one_letter_code
_entity_poly.pdbx_strand_id
1 'polypeptide(L)'
;MDAIGEAGFDVNFGCIDNNENALGRAYSNLLADIFGSRSDREIFFQGVLRYIPSRILEYLMKRSENPRIVRMREVGSLATSVARQMVKEKAEVLLQGKGSRDVFSLLVKANMDTDAKAKLTEEELIGQMRTIIFGGYDTTSTTISWGFLELARHPEIQSRFRAEIRETESTIHRRGDAEFTVADFDDMPYTAAVMEEILRFCPVGYHIYRFASQDDIAVTANHYALRGGHP
;
A
#
# COMPACT_ATOMS: atom_id res chain seq x y z
N MET A 1 -7.31 -6.57 4.56
CA MET A 1 -6.16 -6.48 5.48
C MET A 1 -5.61 -7.87 5.79
N ASP A 2 -6.47 -8.86 6.03
CA ASP A 2 -6.02 -10.23 6.33
C ASP A 2 -5.13 -10.83 5.24
N ALA A 3 -5.48 -10.67 3.96
CA ALA A 3 -4.66 -11.17 2.85
C ALA A 3 -3.19 -10.66 2.88
N ILE A 4 -2.96 -9.36 3.14
CA ILE A 4 -1.59 -8.82 3.25
C ILE A 4 -0.93 -9.24 4.56
N GLY A 5 -1.71 -9.42 5.63
CA GLY A 5 -1.23 -9.95 6.91
C GLY A 5 -0.71 -11.36 6.78
N GLU A 6 -1.49 -12.26 6.18
CA GLU A 6 -1.14 -13.66 6.02
C GLU A 6 0.01 -13.84 5.02
N ALA A 7 -0.10 -13.27 3.82
CA ALA A 7 0.92 -13.43 2.79
C ALA A 7 2.23 -12.68 3.10
N GLY A 8 2.13 -11.48 3.66
CA GLY A 8 3.29 -10.61 3.90
C GLY A 8 3.97 -10.87 5.24
N PHE A 9 3.21 -11.25 6.27
CA PHE A 9 3.66 -11.26 7.66
C PHE A 9 3.28 -12.52 8.43
N ASP A 10 2.53 -13.45 7.82
CA ASP A 10 2.03 -14.66 8.48
C ASP A 10 1.27 -14.31 9.78
N VAL A 11 0.42 -13.27 9.68
CA VAL A 11 -0.43 -12.75 10.75
C VAL A 11 -1.86 -12.60 10.25
N ASN A 12 -2.81 -13.20 10.96
CA ASN A 12 -4.22 -12.96 10.74
C ASN A 12 -4.68 -11.74 11.55
N PHE A 13 -5.15 -10.68 10.86
CA PHE A 13 -5.70 -9.49 11.51
C PHE A 13 -7.18 -9.66 11.91
N GLY A 14 -7.87 -10.70 11.45
CA GLY A 14 -9.27 -10.99 11.79
C GLY A 14 -10.27 -9.95 11.27
N CYS A 15 -9.92 -9.20 10.22
CA CYS A 15 -10.77 -8.14 9.69
C CYS A 15 -12.00 -8.68 8.94
N ILE A 16 -11.92 -9.88 8.34
CA ILE A 16 -13.02 -10.54 7.62
C ILE A 16 -14.02 -11.20 8.58
N ASP A 17 -13.54 -11.73 9.71
CA ASP A 17 -14.36 -12.45 10.70
C ASP A 17 -15.23 -11.54 11.59
N ASN A 18 -15.42 -10.27 11.16
CA ASN A 18 -16.10 -9.22 11.93
C ASN A 18 -15.49 -9.01 13.33
N ASN A 19 -14.22 -9.38 13.50
CA ASN A 19 -13.47 -9.13 14.72
C ASN A 19 -13.02 -7.66 14.69
N GLU A 20 -13.21 -6.94 15.79
CA GLU A 20 -12.88 -5.53 15.88
C GLU A 20 -11.36 -5.29 15.84
N ASN A 21 -10.77 -5.21 14.65
CA ASN A 21 -9.35 -4.89 14.51
C ASN A 21 -9.12 -3.36 14.47
N ALA A 22 -8.41 -2.85 15.48
CA ALA A 22 -8.08 -1.43 15.59
C ALA A 22 -7.26 -0.90 14.39
N LEU A 23 -6.33 -1.71 13.86
CA LEU A 23 -5.51 -1.36 12.70
C LEU A 23 -6.36 -1.29 11.43
N GLY A 24 -7.25 -2.28 11.22
CA GLY A 24 -8.20 -2.30 10.10
C GLY A 24 -9.06 -1.03 10.04
N ARG A 25 -9.61 -0.62 11.17
CA ARG A 25 -10.37 0.63 11.30
C ARG A 25 -9.52 1.87 11.06
N ALA A 26 -8.31 1.91 11.63
CA ALA A 26 -7.42 3.05 11.50
C ALA A 26 -7.01 3.32 10.04
N TYR A 27 -6.80 2.27 9.25
CA TYR A 27 -6.49 2.40 7.83
C TYR A 27 -7.72 2.61 6.94
N SER A 28 -8.93 2.32 7.41
CA SER A 28 -10.14 2.53 6.60
C SER A 28 -10.26 3.97 6.11
N ASN A 29 -10.45 4.16 4.79
CA ASN A 29 -10.54 5.46 4.11
C ASN A 29 -9.33 6.39 4.29
N LEU A 30 -8.16 5.89 4.71
CA LEU A 30 -7.03 6.73 5.10
C LEU A 30 -6.54 7.63 3.94
N LEU A 31 -6.32 7.06 2.74
CA LEU A 31 -5.90 7.86 1.58
C LEU A 31 -6.94 8.92 1.19
N ALA A 32 -8.23 8.58 1.23
CA ALA A 32 -9.30 9.53 0.93
C ALA A 32 -9.35 10.68 1.96
N ASP A 33 -9.15 10.38 3.24
CA ASP A 33 -9.19 11.38 4.31
C ASP A 33 -7.93 12.27 4.34
N ILE A 34 -6.78 11.73 3.94
CA ILE A 34 -5.50 12.47 3.88
C ILE A 34 -5.38 13.29 2.59
N PHE A 35 -5.74 12.70 1.44
CA PHE A 35 -5.47 13.28 0.12
C PHE A 35 -6.72 13.75 -0.63
N GLY A 36 -7.93 13.35 -0.19
CA GLY A 36 -9.19 13.72 -0.82
C GLY A 36 -9.55 15.19 -0.61
N SER A 37 -10.09 15.78 -1.69
CA SER A 37 -10.68 17.12 -1.79
C SER A 37 -10.02 18.18 -0.88
N ARG A 38 -8.90 18.75 -1.38
CA ARG A 38 -8.27 19.92 -0.76
C ARG A 38 -9.10 21.16 -1.05
N SER A 39 -9.38 21.96 -0.03
CA SER A 39 -9.93 23.30 -0.22
C SER A 39 -8.90 24.22 -0.89
N ASP A 40 -9.35 25.28 -1.56
CA ASP A 40 -8.45 26.26 -2.22
C ASP A 40 -7.38 26.82 -1.27
N ARG A 41 -7.75 27.01 0.01
CA ARG A 41 -6.83 27.46 1.06
C ARG A 41 -5.76 26.41 1.37
N GLU A 42 -6.11 25.13 1.36
CA GLU A 42 -5.18 24.03 1.61
C GLU A 42 -4.24 23.81 0.44
N ILE A 43 -4.71 23.98 -0.79
CA ILE A 43 -3.87 23.97 -2.00
C ILE A 43 -2.85 25.12 -1.93
N PHE A 44 -3.31 26.32 -1.58
CA PHE A 44 -2.43 27.47 -1.37
C PHE A 44 -1.39 27.19 -0.27
N PHE A 45 -1.83 26.73 0.90
CA PHE A 45 -0.92 26.40 2.00
C PHE A 45 0.08 25.32 1.61
N GLN A 46 -0.33 24.29 0.86
CA GLN A 46 0.58 23.25 0.38
C GLN A 46 1.70 23.83 -0.50
N GLY A 47 1.38 24.81 -1.36
CA GLY A 47 2.39 25.53 -2.14
C GLY A 47 3.38 26.30 -1.27
N VAL A 48 2.91 26.88 -0.16
CA VAL A 48 3.76 27.57 0.82
C VAL A 48 4.61 26.59 1.63
N LEU A 49 4.06 25.43 2.02
CA LEU A 49 4.76 24.42 2.82
C LEU A 49 6.07 23.95 2.16
N ARG A 50 6.16 23.98 0.83
CA ARG A 50 7.37 23.65 0.05
C ARG A 50 8.57 24.54 0.39
N TYR A 51 8.34 25.78 0.81
CA TYR A 51 9.40 26.73 1.18
C TYR A 51 9.74 26.71 2.67
N ILE A 52 9.00 25.95 3.47
CA ILE A 52 9.24 25.85 4.92
C ILE A 52 10.26 24.73 5.18
N PRO A 53 11.35 25.00 5.92
CA PRO A 53 12.31 23.98 6.31
C PRO A 53 11.64 22.79 7.03
N SER A 54 12.08 21.57 6.71
CA SER A 54 11.49 20.32 7.21
C SER A 54 11.36 20.27 8.74
N ARG A 55 12.34 20.77 9.49
CA ARG A 55 12.31 20.83 10.96
C ARG A 55 11.15 21.67 11.51
N ILE A 56 10.85 22.78 10.85
CA ILE A 56 9.73 23.65 11.23
C ILE A 56 8.43 22.95 10.87
N LEU A 57 8.35 22.33 9.71
CA LEU A 57 7.18 21.57 9.28
C LEU A 57 6.86 20.42 10.23
N GLU A 58 7.86 19.63 10.63
CA GLU A 58 7.72 18.56 11.62
C GLU A 58 7.18 19.08 12.96
N TYR A 59 7.70 20.21 13.43
CA TYR A 59 7.21 20.84 14.65
C TYR A 59 5.75 21.30 14.54
N LEU A 60 5.39 21.93 13.42
CA LEU A 60 4.03 22.36 13.14
C LEU A 60 3.06 21.18 13.03
N MET A 61 3.46 20.11 12.32
CA MET A 61 2.65 18.89 12.19
C MET A 61 2.44 18.22 13.55
N LYS A 62 3.46 18.18 14.42
CA LYS A 62 3.33 17.62 15.78
C LYS A 62 2.34 18.37 16.67
N ARG A 63 2.17 19.68 16.45
CA ARG A 63 1.28 20.54 17.24
C ARG A 63 -0.03 20.90 16.55
N SER A 64 -0.24 20.47 15.31
CA SER A 64 -1.44 20.84 14.56
C SER A 64 -2.68 20.17 15.13
N GLU A 65 -3.72 20.97 15.34
CA GLU A 65 -5.08 20.53 15.69
C GLU A 65 -5.91 20.19 14.44
N ASN A 66 -5.33 20.27 13.23
CA ASN A 66 -6.03 19.88 12.01
C ASN A 66 -6.45 18.40 12.11
N PRO A 67 -7.75 18.07 11.97
CA PRO A 67 -8.24 16.69 12.09
C PRO A 67 -7.50 15.68 11.22
N ARG A 68 -7.07 16.07 10.01
CA ARG A 68 -6.30 15.18 9.11
C ARG A 68 -4.91 14.86 9.68
N ILE A 69 -4.24 15.87 10.25
CA ILE A 69 -2.91 15.70 10.85
C ILE A 69 -3.01 14.93 12.17
N VAL A 70 -4.05 15.19 12.98
CA VAL A 70 -4.34 14.41 14.19
C VAL A 70 -4.55 12.93 13.83
N ARG A 71 -5.44 12.65 12.86
CA ARG A 71 -5.69 11.28 12.38
C ARG A 71 -4.43 10.61 11.84
N MET A 72 -3.63 11.30 11.02
CA MET A 72 -2.37 10.75 10.52
C MET A 72 -1.40 10.38 11.64
N ARG A 73 -1.36 11.18 12.72
CA ARG A 73 -0.55 10.86 13.92
C ARG A 73 -1.07 9.67 14.69
N GLU A 74 -2.39 9.57 14.89
CA GLU A 74 -3.03 8.44 15.60
C GLU A 74 -2.87 7.12 14.83
N VAL A 75 -3.12 7.13 13.52
CA VAL A 75 -2.90 5.96 12.67
C VAL A 75 -1.42 5.60 12.63
N GLY A 76 -0.54 6.60 12.56
CA GLY A 76 0.90 6.41 12.59
C GLY A 76 1.41 5.79 13.89
N SER A 77 0.90 6.21 15.05
CA SER A 77 1.30 5.66 16.35
C SER A 77 0.80 4.23 16.52
N LEU A 78 -0.46 3.95 16.13
CA LEU A 78 -1.02 2.59 16.17
C LEU A 78 -0.28 1.63 15.22
N ALA A 79 -0.02 2.06 13.99
CA ALA A 79 0.75 1.25 13.04
C ALA A 79 2.17 0.97 13.55
N THR A 80 2.77 1.93 14.26
CA THR A 80 4.09 1.76 14.90
C THR A 80 4.05 0.75 16.04
N SER A 81 3.03 0.79 16.91
CA SER A 81 2.92 -0.18 18.00
C SER A 81 2.67 -1.60 17.49
N VAL A 82 1.80 -1.77 16.50
CA VAL A 82 1.53 -3.08 15.90
C VAL A 82 2.77 -3.62 15.18
N ALA A 83 3.44 -2.79 14.37
CA ALA A 83 4.67 -3.19 13.70
C ALA A 83 5.77 -3.60 14.69
N ARG A 84 5.96 -2.84 15.78
CA ARG A 84 6.94 -3.19 16.81
C ARG A 84 6.62 -4.55 17.47
N GLN A 85 5.36 -4.81 17.77
CA GLN A 85 4.94 -6.10 18.33
C GLN A 85 5.26 -7.25 17.38
N MET A 86 4.89 -7.11 16.10
CA MET A 86 5.13 -8.16 15.10
C MET A 86 6.63 -8.38 14.83
N VAL A 87 7.45 -7.31 14.82
CA VAL A 87 8.92 -7.43 14.73
C VAL A 87 9.47 -8.29 15.87
N LYS A 88 9.01 -8.03 17.10
CA LYS A 88 9.46 -8.76 18.28
C LYS A 88 9.05 -10.24 18.22
N GLU A 89 7.78 -10.52 17.93
CA GLU A 89 7.25 -11.88 17.83
C GLU A 89 7.99 -12.70 16.75
N LYS A 90 8.22 -12.11 15.58
CA LYS A 90 8.94 -12.78 14.49
C LYS A 90 10.42 -12.99 14.80
N ALA A 91 11.08 -12.04 15.47
CA ALA A 91 12.46 -12.24 15.91
C ALA A 91 12.57 -13.43 16.88
N GLU A 92 11.64 -13.56 17.83
CA GLU A 92 11.59 -14.69 18.78
C GLU A 92 11.37 -16.04 18.05
N VAL A 93 10.44 -16.08 17.10
CA VAL A 93 10.16 -17.27 16.29
C VAL A 93 11.36 -17.69 15.43
N LEU A 94 12.09 -16.72 14.86
CA LEU A 94 13.29 -16.97 14.08
C LEU A 94 14.44 -17.50 14.93
N LEU A 95 14.61 -17.00 16.15
CA LEU A 95 15.61 -17.52 17.10
C LEU A 95 15.33 -18.98 17.50
N GLN A 96 14.06 -19.40 17.48
CA GLN A 96 13.67 -20.80 17.72
C GLN A 96 13.86 -21.71 16.49
N GLY A 97 14.41 -21.20 15.39
CA GLY A 97 14.62 -21.97 14.15
C GLY A 97 13.33 -22.25 13.37
N LYS A 98 12.19 -21.71 13.80
CA LYS A 98 10.87 -21.89 13.17
C LYS A 98 10.57 -20.74 12.21
N GLY A 99 11.47 -20.48 11.25
CA GLY A 99 11.28 -19.38 10.31
C GLY A 99 10.25 -19.70 9.22
N SER A 100 9.33 -18.77 8.95
CA SER A 100 8.44 -18.82 7.79
C SER A 100 9.13 -18.25 6.52
N ARG A 101 8.49 -18.41 5.35
CA ARG A 101 8.89 -17.86 4.04
C ARG A 101 8.14 -16.58 3.68
N ASP A 102 7.55 -15.90 4.66
CA ASP A 102 6.91 -14.60 4.46
C ASP A 102 7.94 -13.47 4.23
N VAL A 103 7.48 -12.37 3.62
CA VAL A 103 8.31 -11.21 3.25
C VAL A 103 9.06 -10.65 4.45
N PHE A 104 8.41 -10.63 5.61
CA PHE A 104 8.99 -10.07 6.82
C PHE A 104 10.02 -11.01 7.46
N SER A 105 9.78 -12.32 7.45
CA SER A 105 10.79 -13.32 7.83
C SER A 105 12.05 -13.21 6.97
N LEU A 106 11.91 -12.94 5.67
CA LEU A 106 13.05 -12.70 4.78
C LEU A 106 13.79 -11.41 5.15
N LEU A 107 13.06 -10.32 5.43
CA LEU A 107 13.64 -9.05 5.85
C LEU A 107 14.42 -9.19 7.16
N VAL A 108 13.84 -9.84 8.18
CA VAL A 108 14.50 -10.06 9.47
C VAL A 108 15.69 -11.02 9.35
N LYS A 109 15.58 -12.09 8.55
CA LYS A 109 16.71 -12.99 8.27
C LYS A 109 17.87 -12.26 7.58
N ALA A 110 17.58 -11.45 6.57
CA ALA A 110 18.59 -10.62 5.91
C ALA A 110 19.23 -9.64 6.90
N ASN A 111 18.45 -9.13 7.86
CA ASN A 111 18.93 -8.25 8.91
C ASN A 111 19.78 -8.94 10.01
N MET A 112 19.72 -10.26 10.08
CA MET A 112 20.51 -11.08 11.01
C MET A 112 21.85 -11.54 10.40
N ASP A 113 22.08 -11.31 9.10
CA ASP A 113 23.34 -11.66 8.44
C ASP A 113 24.51 -10.77 8.91
N THR A 114 25.73 -11.24 8.66
CA THR A 114 26.99 -10.71 9.19
C THR A 114 27.45 -9.39 8.58
N ASP A 115 26.86 -8.94 7.48
CA ASP A 115 27.20 -7.65 6.88
C ASP A 115 26.56 -6.49 7.64
N ALA A 116 27.36 -5.84 8.49
CA ALA A 116 26.95 -4.68 9.27
C ALA A 116 26.44 -3.50 8.42
N LYS A 117 26.80 -3.41 7.13
CA LYS A 117 26.30 -2.35 6.24
C LYS A 117 24.90 -2.62 5.69
N ALA A 118 24.47 -3.88 5.65
CA ALA A 118 23.13 -4.27 5.20
C ALA A 118 22.10 -4.29 6.34
N LYS A 119 22.55 -4.06 7.58
CA LYS A 119 21.72 -4.16 8.78
C LYS A 119 20.90 -2.90 9.02
N LEU A 120 19.60 -3.03 8.89
CA LEU A 120 18.56 -2.12 9.35
C LEU A 120 18.52 -2.06 10.87
N THR A 121 18.37 -0.85 11.39
CA THR A 121 17.98 -0.56 12.77
C THR A 121 16.56 -1.06 13.04
N GLU A 122 16.21 -1.22 14.33
CA GLU A 122 14.84 -1.60 14.71
C GLU A 122 13.80 -0.60 14.17
N GLU A 123 14.10 0.70 14.21
CA GLU A 123 13.22 1.75 13.68
C GLU A 123 13.05 1.64 12.16
N GLU A 124 14.10 1.27 11.42
CA GLU A 124 14.00 1.03 9.98
C GLU A 124 13.17 -0.23 9.67
N LEU A 125 13.31 -1.30 10.44
CA LEU A 125 12.48 -2.51 10.29
C LEU A 125 10.99 -2.19 10.54
N ILE A 126 10.69 -1.47 11.63
CA ILE A 126 9.35 -0.98 11.93
C ILE A 126 8.84 -0.09 10.79
N GLY A 127 9.69 0.79 10.25
CA GLY A 127 9.37 1.65 9.11
C GLY A 127 9.01 0.87 7.85
N GLN A 128 9.80 -0.15 7.49
CA GLN A 128 9.54 -1.01 6.33
C GLN A 128 8.23 -1.78 6.49
N MET A 129 8.00 -2.32 7.69
CA MET A 129 6.78 -3.04 8.01
C MET A 129 5.53 -2.16 7.85
N ARG A 130 5.55 -0.94 8.40
CA ARG A 130 4.46 0.03 8.22
C ARG A 130 4.24 0.38 6.75
N THR A 131 5.33 0.50 5.99
CA THR A 131 5.29 0.84 4.57
C THR A 131 4.61 -0.25 3.75
N ILE A 132 4.98 -1.52 3.98
CA ILE A 132 4.42 -2.67 3.26
C ILE A 132 2.94 -2.86 3.61
N ILE A 133 2.56 -2.79 4.90
CA ILE A 133 1.16 -2.90 5.33
C ILE A 133 0.31 -1.81 4.70
N PHE A 134 0.74 -0.54 4.82
CA PHE A 134 0.02 0.59 4.25
C PHE A 134 -0.08 0.49 2.73
N GLY A 135 1.05 0.28 2.06
CA GLY A 135 1.14 0.22 0.60
C GLY A 135 0.31 -0.91 0.01
N GLY A 136 0.28 -2.08 0.65
CA GLY A 136 -0.45 -3.25 0.18
C GLY A 136 -1.94 -3.25 0.51
N TYR A 137 -2.34 -2.65 1.64
CA TYR A 137 -3.74 -2.68 2.06
C TYR A 137 -4.58 -1.54 1.47
N ASP A 138 -4.18 -0.29 1.69
CA ASP A 138 -5.07 0.86 1.43
C ASP A 138 -5.27 1.06 -0.08
N THR A 139 -4.20 0.84 -0.87
CA THR A 139 -4.26 0.94 -2.34
C THR A 139 -5.13 -0.15 -2.96
N THR A 140 -4.92 -1.41 -2.57
CA THR A 140 -5.66 -2.57 -3.08
C THR A 140 -7.13 -2.51 -2.68
N SER A 141 -7.43 -2.21 -1.41
CA SER A 141 -8.83 -2.12 -0.94
C SER A 141 -9.59 -0.98 -1.61
N THR A 142 -8.95 0.16 -1.84
CA THR A 142 -9.53 1.27 -2.61
C THR A 142 -9.78 0.87 -4.06
N THR A 143 -8.83 0.18 -4.70
CA THR A 143 -8.95 -0.31 -6.09
C THR A 143 -10.13 -1.28 -6.21
N ILE A 144 -10.26 -2.25 -5.30
CA ILE A 144 -11.37 -3.21 -5.27
C ILE A 144 -12.71 -2.49 -5.08
N SER A 145 -12.75 -1.48 -4.20
CA SER A 145 -13.98 -0.71 -3.94
C SER A 145 -14.44 0.04 -5.20
N TRP A 146 -13.53 0.67 -5.94
CA TRP A 146 -13.82 1.27 -7.23
C TRP A 146 -14.24 0.22 -8.26
N GLY A 147 -13.57 -0.92 -8.30
CA GLY A 147 -13.91 -2.03 -9.17
C GLY A 147 -15.36 -2.50 -8.97
N PHE A 148 -15.80 -2.69 -7.73
CA PHE A 148 -17.19 -3.05 -7.45
C PHE A 148 -18.18 -1.96 -7.87
N LEU A 149 -17.84 -0.69 -7.65
CA LEU A 149 -18.68 0.42 -8.08
C LEU A 149 -18.85 0.45 -9.60
N GLU A 150 -17.75 0.32 -10.35
CA GLU A 150 -17.78 0.35 -11.81
C GLU A 150 -18.46 -0.89 -12.40
N LEU A 151 -18.24 -2.08 -11.84
CA LEU A 151 -18.95 -3.29 -12.25
C LEU A 151 -20.46 -3.21 -11.95
N ALA A 152 -20.86 -2.56 -10.85
CA ALA A 152 -22.29 -2.36 -10.55
C ALA A 152 -22.96 -1.39 -11.54
N ARG A 153 -22.20 -0.45 -12.12
CA ARG A 153 -22.67 0.49 -13.14
C ARG A 153 -22.70 -0.09 -14.55
N HIS A 154 -21.96 -1.18 -14.80
CA HIS A 154 -21.84 -1.83 -16.11
C HIS A 154 -22.20 -3.33 -16.03
N PRO A 155 -23.50 -3.68 -15.87
CA PRO A 155 -23.94 -5.07 -15.70
C PRO A 155 -23.53 -6.01 -16.83
N GLU A 156 -23.41 -5.50 -18.04
CA GLU A 156 -22.95 -6.24 -19.22
C GLU A 156 -21.48 -6.67 -19.09
N ILE A 157 -20.60 -5.77 -18.61
CA ILE A 157 -19.20 -6.07 -18.32
C ILE A 157 -19.12 -7.06 -17.16
N GLN A 158 -19.88 -6.83 -16.09
CA GLN A 158 -19.94 -7.75 -14.94
C GLN A 158 -20.36 -9.17 -15.35
N SER A 159 -21.35 -9.29 -16.24
CA SER A 159 -21.84 -10.58 -16.72
C SER A 159 -20.77 -11.33 -17.51
N ARG A 160 -20.07 -10.63 -18.41
CA ARG A 160 -18.98 -11.22 -19.19
C ARG A 160 -17.78 -11.59 -18.31
N PHE A 161 -17.42 -10.73 -17.36
CA PHE A 161 -16.36 -10.99 -16.38
C PHE A 161 -16.67 -12.25 -15.57
N ARG A 162 -17.90 -12.36 -15.04
CA ARG A 162 -18.35 -13.54 -14.30
C ARG A 162 -18.34 -14.80 -15.17
N ALA A 163 -18.69 -14.70 -16.45
CA ALA A 163 -18.69 -15.85 -17.35
C ALA A 163 -17.28 -16.45 -17.52
N GLU A 164 -16.25 -15.62 -17.72
CA GLU A 164 -14.85 -16.07 -17.83
C GLU A 164 -14.37 -16.74 -16.52
N ILE A 165 -14.68 -16.16 -15.36
CA ILE A 165 -14.36 -16.78 -14.07
C ILE A 165 -15.00 -18.16 -13.95
N ARG A 166 -16.29 -18.29 -14.28
CA ARG A 166 -17.01 -19.58 -14.18
C ARG A 166 -16.47 -20.62 -15.17
N GLU A 167 -16.06 -20.21 -16.36
CA GLU A 167 -15.42 -21.09 -17.33
C GLU A 167 -14.07 -21.61 -16.82
N THR A 168 -13.30 -20.73 -16.19
CA THR A 168 -12.01 -21.09 -15.56
C THR A 168 -12.23 -22.02 -14.38
N GLU A 169 -13.17 -21.73 -13.48
CA GLU A 169 -13.56 -22.62 -12.38
C GLU A 169 -13.94 -24.02 -12.90
N SER A 170 -14.75 -24.10 -13.96
CA SER A 170 -15.13 -25.38 -14.57
C SER A 170 -13.91 -26.15 -15.10
N THR A 171 -12.92 -25.45 -15.64
CA THR A 171 -11.67 -26.04 -16.10
C THR A 171 -10.82 -26.58 -14.94
N ILE A 172 -10.70 -25.83 -13.85
CA ILE A 172 -10.02 -26.24 -12.62
C ILE A 172 -10.67 -27.50 -12.04
N HIS A 173 -11.99 -27.52 -11.91
CA HIS A 173 -12.72 -28.69 -11.39
C HIS A 173 -12.56 -29.93 -12.30
N ARG A 174 -12.52 -29.75 -13.63
CA ARG A 174 -12.26 -30.85 -14.58
C ARG A 174 -10.83 -31.40 -14.46
N ARG A 175 -9.87 -30.57 -14.06
CA ARG A 175 -8.49 -31.00 -13.76
C ARG A 175 -8.39 -31.78 -12.44
N GLY A 176 -9.41 -31.69 -11.59
CA GLY A 176 -9.45 -32.32 -10.27
C GLY A 176 -8.88 -31.45 -9.15
N ASP A 177 -8.65 -30.17 -9.42
CA ASP A 177 -8.14 -29.21 -8.45
C ASP A 177 -9.29 -28.50 -7.73
N ALA A 178 -9.02 -28.03 -6.51
CA ALA A 178 -9.99 -27.31 -5.68
C ALA A 178 -9.76 -25.79 -5.65
N GLU A 179 -8.58 -25.32 -6.04
CA GLU A 179 -8.17 -23.92 -5.92
C GLU A 179 -7.54 -23.41 -7.22
N PHE A 180 -7.60 -22.09 -7.41
CA PHE A 180 -6.92 -21.41 -8.50
C PHE A 180 -5.41 -21.45 -8.28
N THR A 181 -4.67 -21.78 -9.34
CA THR A 181 -3.22 -21.63 -9.42
C THR A 181 -2.86 -20.31 -10.10
N VAL A 182 -1.60 -19.87 -9.97
CA VAL A 182 -1.11 -18.68 -10.68
C VAL A 182 -1.29 -18.81 -12.19
N ALA A 183 -1.06 -20.00 -12.75
CA ALA A 183 -1.22 -20.26 -14.18
C ALA A 183 -2.68 -20.14 -14.65
N ASP A 184 -3.66 -20.42 -13.79
CA ASP A 184 -5.08 -20.28 -14.17
C ASP A 184 -5.45 -18.80 -14.42
N PHE A 185 -4.76 -17.85 -13.78
CA PHE A 185 -4.98 -16.42 -14.03
C PHE A 185 -4.39 -15.95 -15.37
N ASP A 186 -3.35 -16.62 -15.88
CA ASP A 186 -2.78 -16.31 -17.20
C ASP A 186 -3.79 -16.60 -18.33
N ASP A 187 -4.71 -17.56 -18.09
CA ASP A 187 -5.79 -17.94 -19.01
C ASP A 187 -7.06 -17.09 -18.86
N MET A 188 -7.01 -15.97 -18.12
CA MET A 188 -8.16 -15.06 -17.89
C MET A 188 -7.92 -13.64 -18.45
N PRO A 189 -7.78 -13.49 -19.78
CA PRO A 189 -7.42 -12.21 -20.40
C PRO A 189 -8.48 -11.12 -20.22
N TYR A 190 -9.77 -11.45 -20.13
CA TYR A 190 -10.81 -10.45 -19.92
C TYR A 190 -10.80 -9.93 -18.47
N THR A 191 -10.51 -10.79 -17.50
CA THR A 191 -10.30 -10.44 -16.10
C THR A 191 -9.11 -9.50 -15.96
N ALA A 192 -7.98 -9.80 -16.62
CA ALA A 192 -6.84 -8.90 -16.67
C ALA A 192 -7.22 -7.53 -17.27
N ALA A 193 -7.94 -7.51 -18.39
CA ALA A 193 -8.39 -6.27 -19.03
C ALA A 193 -9.34 -5.45 -18.13
N VAL A 194 -10.25 -6.10 -17.39
CA VAL A 194 -11.13 -5.42 -16.43
C VAL A 194 -10.33 -4.79 -15.30
N MET A 195 -9.34 -5.51 -14.74
CA MET A 195 -8.45 -4.97 -13.70
C MET A 195 -7.63 -3.79 -14.20
N GLU A 196 -7.05 -3.89 -15.40
CA GLU A 196 -6.31 -2.79 -16.03
C GLU A 196 -7.19 -1.57 -16.27
N GLU A 197 -8.43 -1.77 -16.73
CA GLU A 197 -9.35 -0.67 -16.99
C GLU A 197 -9.79 0.04 -15.69
N ILE A 198 -10.01 -0.72 -14.61
CA ILE A 198 -10.27 -0.16 -13.27
C ILE A 198 -9.08 0.69 -12.83
N LEU A 199 -7.85 0.21 -12.99
CA LEU A 199 -6.63 0.95 -12.62
C LEU A 199 -6.40 2.18 -13.51
N ARG A 200 -6.77 2.10 -14.80
CA ARG A 200 -6.70 3.23 -15.74
C ARG A 200 -7.69 4.34 -15.38
N PHE A 201 -8.92 3.98 -15.01
CA PHE A 201 -9.99 4.94 -14.72
C PHE A 201 -9.95 5.44 -13.27
N CYS A 202 -9.57 4.59 -12.32
CA CYS A 202 -9.52 4.89 -10.89
C CYS A 202 -8.10 4.70 -10.31
N PRO A 203 -7.11 5.49 -10.75
CA PRO A 203 -5.74 5.35 -10.26
C PRO A 203 -5.63 5.80 -8.80
N VAL A 204 -5.40 4.87 -7.88
CA VAL A 204 -5.21 5.19 -6.45
C VAL A 204 -3.91 5.97 -6.21
N GLY A 205 -2.85 5.63 -6.96
CA GLY A 205 -1.58 6.36 -6.97
C GLY A 205 -1.43 7.28 -8.17
N TYR A 206 -2.07 8.45 -8.13
CA TYR A 206 -2.10 9.39 -9.27
C TYR A 206 -0.89 10.34 -9.36
N HIS A 207 -0.01 10.35 -8.36
CA HIS A 207 1.18 11.20 -8.34
C HIS A 207 2.43 10.41 -7.98
N ILE A 208 3.46 10.61 -8.79
CA ILE A 208 4.83 10.17 -8.51
C ILE A 208 5.72 11.40 -8.64
N TYR A 209 6.30 11.83 -7.52
CA TYR A 209 7.19 12.99 -7.52
C TYR A 209 8.62 12.57 -7.87
N ARG A 210 9.30 13.44 -8.63
CA ARG A 210 10.73 13.37 -8.95
C ARG A 210 11.30 14.76 -8.80
N PHE A 211 12.54 14.82 -8.33
CA PHE A 211 13.30 16.06 -8.19
C PHE A 211 14.62 15.91 -8.91
N ALA A 212 14.98 16.90 -9.72
CA ALA A 212 16.26 16.93 -10.39
C ALA A 212 17.37 17.17 -9.35
N SER A 213 18.29 16.21 -9.23
CA SER A 213 19.44 16.33 -8.32
C SER A 213 20.45 17.36 -8.81
N GLN A 214 20.51 17.57 -10.13
CA GLN A 214 21.36 18.50 -10.83
C GLN A 214 20.60 19.11 -12.00
N ASP A 215 21.13 20.18 -12.58
CA ASP A 215 20.56 20.77 -13.78
C ASP A 215 20.53 19.74 -14.92
N ASP A 216 19.39 19.64 -15.60
CA ASP A 216 19.18 18.69 -16.69
C ASP A 216 18.30 19.32 -17.79
N ILE A 217 18.32 18.77 -19.00
CA ILE A 217 17.48 19.21 -20.10
C ILE A 217 16.30 18.24 -20.21
N ALA A 218 15.09 18.74 -19.98
CA ALA A 218 13.88 17.96 -20.15
C ALA A 218 13.78 17.49 -21.61
N VAL A 219 13.71 16.17 -21.79
CA VAL A 219 13.46 15.54 -23.10
C VAL A 219 11.97 15.70 -23.43
N THR A 220 11.60 16.88 -23.88
CA THR A 220 10.28 17.13 -24.49
C THR A 220 10.46 17.75 -25.87
N ALA A 221 9.40 17.86 -26.66
CA ALA A 221 9.46 18.50 -27.99
C ALA A 221 10.07 19.92 -27.95
N ASN A 222 10.00 20.56 -26.78
CA ASN A 222 10.71 21.79 -26.46
C ASN A 222 11.82 21.50 -25.42
N HIS A 223 13.03 21.99 -25.66
CA HIS A 223 14.16 21.81 -24.74
C HIS A 223 14.01 22.77 -23.55
N TYR A 224 13.43 22.30 -22.45
CA TYR A 224 13.35 23.07 -21.20
C TYR A 224 14.48 22.69 -20.26
N ALA A 225 15.18 23.69 -19.69
CA ALA A 225 16.14 23.44 -18.62
C ALA A 225 15.41 23.18 -17.30
N LEU A 226 15.64 22.02 -16.70
CA LEU A 226 15.28 21.69 -15.33
C LEU A 226 16.43 22.14 -14.43
N ARG A 227 16.15 23.00 -13.45
CA ARG A 227 17.14 23.40 -12.45
C ARG A 227 17.17 22.39 -11.31
N GLY A 228 18.37 21.96 -10.95
CA GLY A 228 18.62 21.10 -9.81
C GLY A 228 18.39 21.81 -8.48
N GLY A 229 18.04 21.03 -7.45
CA GLY A 229 18.11 21.51 -6.07
C GLY A 229 16.89 22.26 -5.53
N HIS A 230 15.74 22.22 -6.20
CA HIS A 230 14.49 22.68 -5.60
C HIS A 230 13.69 21.49 -5.02
N PRO A 231 13.63 21.31 -3.67
CA PRO A 231 12.63 20.44 -3.04
C PRO A 231 11.24 20.95 -3.39
#